data_AF-A0A357ZWM8-F1
#
_entry.id   AF-A0A357ZWM8-F1
#
_cell.length_a   1.000
_cell.length_b   1.000
_cell.length_c   1.000
_cell.angle_alpha   90.00
_cell.angle_beta   90.00
_cell.angle_gamma   90.00
#
_symmetry.space_group_name_H-M   'P 1'
#
loop_
_entity.id
_entity.type
_entity.pdbx_description
1 polymer ?
#
loop_
_entity_poly.entity_id
_entity_poly.type
_entity_poly.pdbx_seq_one_letter_code
_entity_poly.pdbx_strand_id
1 'polypeptide(L)' 'AWYTYEGEQLGQGRENAKTYLLENPEVMVEITERILTSVGIGENVEVPEDADDVMNAEHDVPISLDD' A
#
# COMPACT_ATOMS: atom_id res chain seq x y z
N ALA A 1 -1.76 -28.96 -1.32
CA ALA A 1 -0.52 -28.16 -1.25
C ALA A 1 -0.42 -27.54 0.14
N TRP A 2 0.80 -27.46 0.70
CA TRP A 2 1.08 -26.82 1.99
C TRP A 2 1.63 -25.42 1.74
N TYR A 3 1.19 -24.44 2.52
CA TYR A 3 1.71 -23.07 2.50
C TYR A 3 2.59 -22.85 3.74
N THR A 4 3.77 -22.31 3.52
CA THR A 4 4.76 -22.00 4.56
C THR A 4 5.33 -20.60 4.36
N TYR A 5 5.58 -19.87 5.44
CA TYR A 5 6.17 -18.54 5.45
C TYR A 5 7.21 -18.51 6.56
N GLU A 6 8.45 -18.16 6.20
CA GLU A 6 9.60 -18.12 7.12
C GLU A 6 9.82 -19.37 7.97
N GLY A 7 9.44 -20.54 7.47
CA GLY A 7 9.56 -21.82 8.20
C GLY A 7 8.36 -22.16 9.07
N GLU A 8 7.41 -21.24 9.25
CA GLU A 8 6.12 -21.52 9.87
C GLU A 8 5.09 -21.98 8.84
N GLN A 9 4.18 -22.86 9.27
CA GLN A 9 3.18 -23.47 8.41
C GLN A 9 1.84 -22.73 8.55
N LEU A 10 1.47 -21.91 7.55
CA LEU A 10 0.20 -21.16 7.56
C LEU A 10 -1.01 -22.06 7.34
N GLY A 11 -0.80 -23.23 6.73
CA GLY A 11 -1.83 -24.25 6.62
C GLY A 11 -1.85 -24.99 5.29
N GLN A 12 -2.74 -25.98 5.22
CA GLN A 12 -2.95 -26.80 4.04
C GLN A 12 -4.05 -26.20 3.16
N GLY A 13 -3.72 -25.88 1.91
CA GLY A 13 -4.69 -25.28 1.00
C GLY A 13 -4.93 -23.78 1.25
N ARG A 14 -5.59 -23.13 0.29
CA ARG A 14 -5.73 -21.67 0.28
C ARG A 14 -6.61 -21.13 1.41
N GLU A 15 -7.67 -21.86 1.77
CA GLU A 15 -8.59 -21.43 2.83
C GLU A 15 -7.93 -21.41 4.20
N ASN A 16 -7.19 -22.45 4.56
CA ASN A 16 -6.50 -22.49 5.86
C ASN A 16 -5.43 -21.40 5.98
N ALA A 17 -4.65 -21.16 4.91
CA ALA A 17 -3.70 -20.06 4.89
C ALA A 17 -4.38 -18.69 5.03
N LYS A 18 -5.57 -18.50 4.43
CA LYS A 18 -6.35 -17.27 4.59
C LYS A 18 -6.84 -17.09 6.03
N THR A 19 -7.35 -18.14 6.67
CA THR A 19 -7.77 -18.10 8.07
C THR A 19 -6.61 -17.74 8.98
N TYR A 20 -5.44 -18.36 8.79
CA TYR A 20 -4.24 -18.03 9.55
C TYR A 20 -3.86 -16.55 9.43
N LEU A 21 -3.89 -15.98 8.22
CA LEU A 21 -3.58 -14.56 8.03
C LEU A 21 -4.61 -13.65 8.71
N LEU A 22 -5.89 -14.02 8.72
CA LEU A 22 -6.94 -13.26 9.41
C LEU A 22 -6.77 -13.29 10.94
N GLU A 23 -6.26 -14.39 11.48
CA GLU A 23 -6.00 -14.55 12.91
C GLU A 23 -4.70 -13.87 13.35
N ASN A 24 -3.73 -13.70 12.45
CA ASN A 24 -2.41 -13.11 12.71
C ASN A 24 -2.21 -11.85 11.83
N PRO A 25 -2.86 -10.71 12.15
CA PRO A 25 -2.80 -9.50 11.34
C PRO A 25 -1.39 -8.94 11.18
N GLU A 26 -0.50 -9.14 12.16
CA GLU A 26 0.91 -8.75 12.10
C GLU A 26 1.64 -9.43 10.94
N VAL A 27 1.43 -10.73 10.76
CA VAL A 27 2.02 -11.51 9.66
C VAL A 27 1.42 -11.08 8.32
N MET A 28 0.11 -10.77 8.30
CA MET A 28 -0.55 -10.25 7.11
C MET A 28 0.05 -8.93 6.65
N VAL A 29 0.25 -7.98 7.56
CA VAL A 29 0.86 -6.67 7.25
C VAL A 29 2.27 -6.86 6.73
N GLU A 30 3.08 -7.66 7.42
CA GLU A 30 4.47 -7.93 7.01
C GLU A 30 4.56 -8.54 5.60
N ILE A 31 3.78 -9.59 5.32
CA ILE A 31 3.74 -10.22 4.00
C ILE A 31 3.28 -9.21 2.94
N THR A 32 2.29 -8.38 3.27
CA THR A 32 1.76 -7.36 2.38
C THR A 32 2.84 -6.33 2.05
N GLU A 33 3.50 -5.75 3.06
CA GLU A 33 4.60 -4.79 2.88
C GLU A 33 5.75 -5.37 2.05
N ARG A 34 6.14 -6.61 2.32
CA ARG A 34 7.18 -7.30 1.52
C ARG A 34 6.75 -7.50 0.07
N ILE A 35 5.50 -7.90 -0.18
CA ILE A 35 4.98 -8.05 -1.54
C ILE A 35 4.96 -6.69 -2.24
N LEU A 36 4.43 -5.65 -1.60
CA LEU A 36 4.38 -4.30 -2.12
C LEU A 36 5.77 -3.80 -2.51
N THR A 37 6.73 -3.89 -1.59
CA THR A 37 8.14 -3.54 -1.83
C THR A 37 8.72 -4.33 -3.00
N SER A 38 8.46 -5.65 -3.06
CA SER A 38 9.00 -6.51 -4.14
C SER A 38 8.41 -6.18 -5.52
N VAL A 39 7.18 -5.66 -5.57
CA VAL A 39 6.49 -5.26 -6.80
C VAL A 39 6.79 -3.78 -7.14
N GLY A 40 7.54 -3.08 -6.29
CA GLY A 40 7.85 -1.65 -6.47
C GLY A 40 6.64 -0.74 -6.21
N ILE A 41 5.66 -1.21 -5.44
CA ILE A 41 4.49 -0.45 -5.03
C ILE A 41 4.70 -0.09 -3.56
N GLY A 42 4.85 1.18 -3.22
CA GLY A 42 5.05 1.63 -1.83
C GLY A 42 6.47 2.06 -1.50
N GLU A 43 7.44 1.83 -2.37
CA GLU A 43 8.65 2.66 -2.41
C GLU A 43 8.30 3.88 -3.28
N ASN A 44 8.25 5.05 -2.64
CA ASN A 44 7.86 6.35 -3.21
C ASN A 44 6.36 6.69 -3.25
N VAL A 45 5.79 6.94 -2.07
CA VAL A 45 5.15 8.25 -1.92
C VAL A 45 6.25 9.21 -1.48
N GLU A 46 7.11 9.62 -2.41
CA GLU A 46 7.51 11.02 -2.43
C GLU A 46 6.17 11.72 -2.55
N VAL A 47 5.66 12.20 -1.42
CA VAL A 47 4.79 13.36 -1.50
C VAL A 47 5.72 14.36 -2.19
N PRO A 48 5.50 14.74 -3.46
CA PRO A 48 6.28 15.83 -4.00
C PRO A 48 6.15 16.96 -2.97
N GLU A 49 7.26 17.59 -2.58
CA GLU A 49 7.23 18.74 -1.66
C GLU A 49 6.32 19.87 -2.23
N ASP A 50 5.91 19.76 -3.50
CA ASP A 50 4.88 20.56 -4.16
C ASP A 50 3.42 20.16 -3.86
N ALA A 51 3.15 19.20 -2.97
CA ALA A 51 1.77 18.92 -2.53
C ALA A 51 1.19 20.04 -1.64
N ASP A 52 2.00 21.02 -1.24
CA ASP A 52 1.53 22.28 -0.65
C ASP A 52 1.00 23.28 -1.71
N ASP A 53 1.31 23.10 -3.01
CA ASP A 53 0.90 24.05 -4.07
C ASP A 53 -0.57 23.87 -4.50
N VAL A 54 -1.20 22.72 -4.22
CA VAL A 54 -2.64 22.52 -4.50
C VAL A 54 -3.57 23.25 -3.52
N MET A 55 -3.02 23.83 -2.45
CA MET A 55 -3.75 24.64 -1.46
C MET A 55 -3.34 26.13 -1.50
N ASN A 56 -2.53 26.54 -2.48
CA ASN A 56 -2.14 27.93 -2.58
C ASN A 56 -3.33 28.80 -3.02
N ALA A 57 -3.65 29.83 -2.22
CA ALA A 57 -4.73 30.78 -2.47
C ALA A 57 -4.58 31.52 -3.82
N GLU A 58 -3.43 31.40 -4.48
CA GLU A 58 -3.18 31.96 -5.81
C GLU A 58 -3.81 31.16 -6.96
N HIS A 59 -4.29 29.93 -6.73
CA HIS A 59 -5.05 29.16 -7.73
C HIS A 59 -6.57 29.42 -7.70
N ASP A 60 -7.06 30.22 -6.73
CA ASP A 60 -8.46 30.65 -6.61
C ASP A 60 -8.71 32.01 -7.30
N VAL A 61 -7.82 32.43 -8.19
CA VAL A 61 -8.09 33.57 -9.08
C VAL A 61 -8.98 33.12 -10.24
N PRO A 62 -10.08 33.83 -10.54
CA PRO A 62 -10.88 33.53 -11.70
C PRO A 62 -10.01 33.68 -12.97
N ILE A 63 -9.98 32.64 -13.81
CA ILE A 63 -9.44 32.75 -15.16
C ILE A 63 -10.13 33.93 -15.83
N SER A 64 -9.36 34.97 -16.11
CA SER A 64 -9.81 36.08 -16.93
C SER A 64 -9.70 35.62 -18.37
N LEU A 65 -10.84 35.42 -19.04
CA LEU A 65 -10.89 35.40 -20.50
C LEU A 65 -10.68 36.84 -20.96
N ASP A 66 -9.46 37.21 -21.30
CA ASP A 66 -9.23 38.34 -22.19
C ASP A 66 -9.76 37.94 -23.59
N ASP A 67 -10.66 38.75 -24.16
CA ASP A 67 -11.38 38.57 -25.44
C ASP A 67 -10.47 38.35 -26.67
#